data_AF-A0A252F5Z0-F1
#
_entry.id   AF-A0A252F5Z0-F1
#
_cell.length_a   1.000
_cell.length_b   1.000
_cell.length_c   1.000
_cell.angle_alpha   90.00
_cell.angle_beta   90.00
_cell.angle_gamma   90.00
#
_symmetry.space_group_name_H-M   'P 1'
#
loop_
_entity.id
_entity.type
_entity.pdbx_description
1 polymer ?
#
loop_
_entity_poly.entity_id
_entity_poly.type
_entity_poly.pdbx_seq_one_letter_code
_entity_poly.pdbx_strand_id
1 'polypeptide(L)'
;MIKYYHGTGKRGLYFEGWYLKHQTKEGGALALIPAVHIDRTGRRSASLQVISDNQAWWQEYPDTEFWASEQAFRIQLGKSLFTSQRMWLNVEQEGLSLCGTLRYGQFTPLKSDIMGPFRFLPGMECSHGVISMGHSLEGTLALNGKKLDFSGGTGYIETDRGRSFPSAYLWTQCIWQEPQSVSLMLSIATIPMAVGNFTGCICAIVCDGREYRLATYRGARVEQWSENGAEIRQGKYRLEAELLEEHKCPLHAPVEGNMGRTIHESLCAKVRYRFWCGETLLFEHTDCHASFEYADERNHHGQSTAI
;
A
#
# COMPACT_ATOMS: atom_id res chain seq x y z
N MET A 1 -2.03 -17.10 15.29
CA MET A 1 -0.69 -16.86 14.73
C MET A 1 -0.87 -15.96 13.51
N ILE A 2 -0.06 -14.90 13.37
CA ILE A 2 -0.11 -14.02 12.19
C ILE A 2 0.49 -14.78 11.00
N LYS A 3 -0.14 -14.69 9.83
CA LYS A 3 0.32 -15.30 8.58
C LYS A 3 0.78 -14.19 7.63
N TYR A 4 1.97 -14.32 7.06
CA TYR A 4 2.62 -13.29 6.24
C TYR A 4 2.61 -13.57 4.74
N TYR A 5 2.34 -14.82 4.36
CA TYR A 5 2.21 -15.27 2.97
C TYR A 5 1.04 -16.24 2.86
N HIS A 6 0.14 -16.04 1.92
CA HIS A 6 -1.10 -16.80 1.74
C HIS A 6 -1.21 -17.53 0.40
N GLY A 7 -0.19 -17.41 -0.45
CA GLY A 7 -0.18 -18.05 -1.78
C GLY A 7 0.11 -19.55 -1.79
N THR A 8 0.55 -20.15 -0.68
CA THR A 8 0.84 -21.59 -0.62
C THR A 8 -0.39 -22.42 -1.02
N GLY A 9 -0.21 -23.29 -2.00
CA GLY A 9 -1.27 -24.19 -2.48
C GLY A 9 -2.34 -23.52 -3.35
N LYS A 10 -2.24 -22.22 -3.65
CA LYS A 10 -3.11 -21.55 -4.64
C LYS A 10 -2.77 -22.05 -6.04
N ARG A 11 -3.80 -22.29 -6.85
CA ARG A 11 -3.70 -22.85 -8.22
C ARG A 11 -4.52 -22.11 -9.27
N GLY A 12 -5.25 -21.08 -8.86
CA GLY A 12 -6.03 -20.22 -9.75
C GLY A 12 -5.67 -18.77 -9.49
N LEU A 13 -6.40 -17.87 -10.14
CA LEU A 13 -6.21 -16.41 -10.08
C LEU A 13 -5.81 -15.94 -8.69
N TYR A 14 -4.58 -15.47 -8.58
CA TYR A 14 -4.02 -15.04 -7.31
C TYR A 14 -2.95 -13.99 -7.53
N PHE A 15 -2.94 -12.98 -6.69
CA PHE A 15 -1.78 -12.15 -6.45
C PHE A 15 -1.57 -11.98 -4.94
N GLU A 16 -0.32 -11.75 -4.55
CA GLU A 16 0.04 -11.24 -3.23
C GLU A 16 1.26 -10.35 -3.38
N GLY A 17 1.11 -9.10 -2.99
CA GLY A 17 2.16 -8.08 -3.01
C GLY A 17 2.37 -7.51 -1.62
N TRP A 18 3.56 -6.98 -1.41
CA TRP A 18 3.91 -6.24 -0.19
C TRP A 18 4.37 -4.86 -0.59
N TYR A 19 3.67 -3.81 -0.18
CA TYR A 19 4.08 -2.43 -0.42
C TYR A 19 4.99 -1.99 0.73
N LEU A 20 6.27 -1.76 0.43
CA LEU A 20 7.23 -1.23 1.39
C LEU A 20 7.61 0.19 0.95
N LYS A 21 7.20 1.19 1.72
CA LYS A 21 7.63 2.58 1.50
C LYS A 21 8.72 2.95 2.50
N HIS A 22 9.77 3.58 1.99
CA HIS A 22 10.88 4.13 2.75
C HIS A 22 10.98 5.62 2.47
N GLN A 23 11.04 6.42 3.52
CA GLN A 23 11.19 7.87 3.43
C GLN A 23 12.47 8.29 4.15
N THR A 24 13.30 9.10 3.49
CA THR A 24 14.48 9.70 4.10
C THR A 24 14.06 10.83 5.05
N LYS A 25 14.99 11.29 5.88
CA LYS A 25 14.74 12.41 6.80
C LYS A 25 14.45 13.73 6.06
N GLU A 26 15.02 13.88 4.87
CA GLU A 26 14.88 15.06 4.00
C GLU A 26 13.66 14.99 3.08
N GLY A 27 12.84 13.93 3.17
CA GLY A 27 11.61 13.80 2.39
C GLY A 27 11.73 13.03 1.07
N GLY A 28 12.91 12.51 0.70
CA GLY A 28 13.02 11.62 -0.45
C GLY A 28 12.34 10.29 -0.18
N ALA A 29 11.71 9.68 -1.18
CA ALA A 29 11.03 8.39 -0.99
C ALA A 29 11.44 7.32 -2.01
N LEU A 30 11.31 6.07 -1.57
CA LEU A 30 11.41 4.88 -2.40
C LEU A 30 10.36 3.88 -1.95
N ALA A 31 9.54 3.39 -2.87
CA ALA A 31 8.67 2.25 -2.65
C ALA A 31 9.15 1.02 -3.42
N LEU A 32 9.03 -0.13 -2.76
CA LEU A 32 9.38 -1.43 -3.29
C LEU A 32 8.21 -2.38 -3.11
N ILE A 33 7.80 -3.02 -4.20
CA ILE A 33 6.65 -3.91 -4.21
C ILE A 33 7.05 -5.26 -4.79
N PRO A 34 7.70 -6.14 -3.98
CA PRO A 34 7.80 -7.54 -4.35
C PRO A 34 6.39 -8.14 -4.41
N ALA A 35 6.11 -8.95 -5.42
CA ALA A 35 4.82 -9.61 -5.58
C ALA A 35 4.96 -10.98 -6.24
N VAL A 36 3.95 -11.82 -6.02
CA VAL A 36 3.78 -13.11 -6.68
C VAL A 36 2.40 -13.19 -7.29
N HIS A 37 2.33 -13.81 -8.46
CA HIS A 37 1.19 -13.81 -9.36
C HIS A 37 0.91 -15.23 -9.83
N ILE A 38 -0.37 -15.58 -9.98
CA ILE A 38 -0.83 -16.83 -10.59
C ILE A 38 -1.92 -16.47 -11.59
N ASP A 39 -1.63 -16.71 -12.86
CA ASP A 39 -2.53 -16.37 -13.97
C ASP A 39 -3.69 -17.36 -14.13
N ARG A 40 -4.57 -17.09 -15.11
CA ARG A 40 -5.71 -17.97 -15.47
C ARG A 40 -5.29 -19.39 -15.86
N THR A 41 -4.07 -19.56 -16.39
CA THR A 41 -3.51 -20.85 -16.79
C THR A 41 -2.84 -21.59 -15.62
N GLY A 42 -2.77 -20.97 -14.43
CA GLY A 42 -2.08 -21.48 -13.26
C GLY A 42 -0.57 -21.25 -13.29
N ARG A 43 -0.06 -20.47 -14.25
CA ARG A 43 1.35 -20.11 -14.34
C ARG A 43 1.69 -19.14 -13.24
N ARG A 44 2.72 -19.47 -12.47
CA ARG A 44 3.22 -18.63 -11.39
C ARG A 44 4.41 -17.80 -11.86
N SER A 45 4.42 -16.53 -11.50
CA SER A 45 5.52 -15.61 -11.71
C SER A 45 5.67 -14.70 -10.50
N ALA A 46 6.79 -13.99 -10.43
CA ALA A 46 7.01 -12.97 -9.43
C ALA A 46 7.53 -11.70 -10.07
N SER A 47 7.50 -10.61 -9.32
CA SER A 47 7.90 -9.31 -9.81
C SER A 47 8.39 -8.40 -8.70
N LEU A 48 9.17 -7.40 -9.07
CA LEU A 48 9.52 -6.26 -8.22
C LEU A 48 9.10 -4.97 -8.92
N GLN A 49 8.27 -4.15 -8.28
CA GLN A 49 8.13 -2.74 -8.64
C GLN A 49 9.07 -1.92 -7.79
N VAL A 50 9.78 -0.99 -8.43
CA VAL A 50 10.61 0.02 -7.76
C VAL A 50 10.06 1.38 -8.16
N ILE A 51 9.71 2.20 -7.19
CA ILE A 51 9.13 3.52 -7.42
C ILE A 51 9.95 4.53 -6.63
N SER A 52 10.44 5.53 -7.32
CA SER A 52 11.07 6.72 -6.73
C SER A 52 10.19 7.94 -7.03
N ASP A 53 10.56 9.10 -6.52
CA ASP A 53 9.79 10.34 -6.70
C ASP A 53 9.41 10.64 -8.17
N ASN A 54 10.25 10.25 -9.14
CA ASN A 54 10.09 10.65 -10.55
C ASN A 54 10.15 9.47 -11.55
N GLN A 55 10.41 8.25 -11.08
CA GLN A 55 10.67 7.11 -11.95
C GLN A 55 10.10 5.83 -11.33
N ALA A 56 9.55 4.98 -12.18
CA ALA A 56 9.09 3.66 -11.82
C ALA A 56 9.75 2.61 -12.72
N TRP A 57 10.06 1.46 -12.14
CA TRP A 57 10.61 0.31 -12.84
C TRP A 57 9.84 -0.94 -12.48
N TRP A 58 9.72 -1.83 -13.47
CA TRP A 58 9.13 -3.15 -13.34
C TRP A 58 10.19 -4.18 -13.69
N GLN A 59 10.34 -5.21 -12.85
CA GLN A 59 11.18 -6.37 -13.14
C GLN A 59 10.41 -7.65 -12.88
N GLU A 60 10.37 -8.54 -13.86
CA GLU A 60 9.82 -9.88 -13.71
C GLU A 60 10.88 -10.87 -13.25
N TYR A 61 10.44 -11.85 -12.47
CA TYR A 61 11.25 -12.96 -12.00
C TYR A 61 10.49 -14.28 -12.26
N PRO A 62 11.22 -15.36 -12.58
CA PRO A 62 10.63 -16.68 -12.60
C PRO A 62 10.21 -17.10 -11.18
N ASP A 63 9.20 -17.98 -11.06
CA ASP A 63 8.75 -18.50 -9.76
C ASP A 63 9.88 -19.13 -8.93
N THR A 64 10.87 -19.72 -9.59
CA THR A 64 12.04 -20.33 -8.95
C THR A 64 12.91 -19.35 -8.17
N GLU A 65 12.80 -18.04 -8.45
CA GLU A 65 13.51 -16.98 -7.76
C GLU A 65 12.69 -16.30 -6.67
N PHE A 66 11.46 -16.76 -6.43
CA PHE A 66 10.59 -16.25 -5.38
C PHE A 66 10.40 -17.26 -4.25
N TRP A 67 10.50 -16.77 -3.02
CA TRP A 67 10.09 -17.52 -1.84
C TRP A 67 9.58 -16.58 -0.75
N ALA A 68 8.52 -16.97 -0.05
CA ALA A 68 8.01 -16.22 1.09
C ALA A 68 7.60 -17.16 2.24
N SER A 69 7.86 -16.73 3.48
CA SER A 69 7.49 -17.48 4.68
C SER A 69 6.04 -17.20 5.08
N GLU A 70 5.30 -18.24 5.44
CA GLU A 70 3.98 -18.06 6.05
C GLU A 70 4.05 -17.52 7.48
N GLN A 71 5.11 -17.84 8.22
CA GLN A 71 5.17 -17.66 9.68
C GLN A 71 5.94 -16.42 10.12
N ALA A 72 6.72 -15.82 9.23
CA ALA A 72 7.51 -14.63 9.48
C ALA A 72 7.46 -13.71 8.27
N PHE A 73 7.59 -12.39 8.49
CA PHE A 73 7.81 -11.48 7.38
C PHE A 73 9.21 -11.72 6.82
N ARG A 74 9.28 -12.57 5.78
CA ARG A 74 10.50 -12.90 5.05
C ARG A 74 10.14 -13.23 3.61
N ILE A 75 10.60 -12.41 2.69
CA ILE A 75 10.40 -12.56 1.25
C ILE A 75 11.77 -12.54 0.60
N GLN A 76 12.03 -13.51 -0.27
CA GLN A 76 13.20 -13.56 -1.12
C GLN A 76 12.74 -13.46 -2.57
N LEU A 77 13.37 -12.56 -3.32
CA LEU A 77 13.08 -12.33 -4.72
C LEU A 77 14.39 -12.08 -5.46
N GLY A 78 14.78 -13.02 -6.31
CA GLY A 78 16.12 -13.06 -6.91
C GLY A 78 17.22 -13.02 -5.84
N LYS A 79 18.10 -12.01 -5.93
CA LYS A 79 19.20 -11.76 -4.97
C LYS A 79 18.80 -10.82 -3.82
N SER A 80 17.55 -10.39 -3.76
CA SER A 80 17.05 -9.47 -2.74
C SER A 80 16.30 -10.20 -1.62
N LEU A 81 16.37 -9.65 -0.41
CA LEU A 81 15.78 -10.21 0.79
C LEU A 81 15.07 -9.10 1.59
N PHE A 82 13.81 -9.33 1.93
CA PHE A 82 12.99 -8.45 2.75
C PHE A 82 12.61 -9.18 4.03
N THR A 83 12.87 -8.59 5.19
CA THR A 83 12.58 -9.19 6.51
C THR A 83 12.06 -8.15 7.49
N SER A 84 11.58 -8.60 8.66
CA SER A 84 11.19 -7.69 9.72
C SER A 84 12.34 -6.91 10.37
N GLN A 85 13.60 -7.30 10.16
CA GLN A 85 14.76 -6.60 10.75
C GLN A 85 15.59 -5.83 9.74
N ARG A 86 15.46 -6.13 8.45
CA ARG A 86 16.28 -5.56 7.39
C ARG A 86 15.73 -5.84 6.00
N MET A 87 16.20 -5.05 5.07
CA MET A 87 16.10 -5.27 3.64
C MET A 87 17.49 -5.23 3.03
N TRP A 88 17.82 -6.24 2.23
CA TRP A 88 19.03 -6.32 1.42
C TRP A 88 18.62 -6.38 -0.05
N LEU A 89 19.14 -5.44 -0.85
CA LEU A 89 18.79 -5.34 -2.26
C LEU A 89 20.02 -5.58 -3.14
N ASN A 90 19.79 -6.32 -4.21
CA ASN A 90 20.71 -6.49 -5.31
C ASN A 90 19.88 -6.75 -6.58
N VAL A 91 19.55 -5.65 -7.26
CA VAL A 91 18.68 -5.60 -8.42
C VAL A 91 19.46 -4.95 -9.55
N GLU A 92 19.57 -5.65 -10.67
CA GLU A 92 20.28 -5.19 -11.85
C GLU A 92 19.43 -5.55 -13.09
N GLN A 93 19.08 -4.54 -13.88
CA GLN A 93 18.46 -4.66 -15.20
C GLN A 93 18.73 -3.40 -16.04
N GLU A 94 18.29 -3.42 -17.29
CA GLU A 94 18.40 -2.24 -18.15
C GLU A 94 17.67 -1.03 -17.52
N GLY A 95 18.41 0.06 -17.29
CA GLY A 95 17.89 1.28 -16.70
C GLY A 95 17.67 1.27 -15.18
N LEU A 96 17.96 0.17 -14.48
CA LEU A 96 17.85 0.05 -13.02
C LEU A 96 18.99 -0.76 -12.42
N SER A 97 19.82 -0.09 -11.62
CA SER A 97 20.72 -0.69 -10.63
C SER A 97 20.27 -0.23 -9.24
N LEU A 98 19.87 -1.16 -8.39
CA LEU A 98 19.48 -0.89 -7.01
C LEU A 98 20.14 -1.88 -6.07
N CYS A 99 21.06 -1.39 -5.25
CA CYS A 99 21.78 -2.20 -4.29
C CYS A 99 21.95 -1.49 -2.94
N GLY A 100 22.14 -2.27 -1.88
CA GLY A 100 22.39 -1.73 -0.54
C GLY A 100 21.64 -2.46 0.55
N THR A 101 21.64 -1.90 1.76
CA THR A 101 20.99 -2.52 2.92
C THR A 101 20.38 -1.46 3.80
N LEU A 102 19.12 -1.70 4.18
CA LEU A 102 18.45 -0.98 5.25
C LEU A 102 18.22 -1.91 6.42
N ARG A 103 18.51 -1.45 7.64
CA ARG A 103 18.04 -2.07 8.87
C ARG A 103 16.73 -1.41 9.29
N TYR A 104 15.81 -2.22 9.79
CA TYR A 104 14.53 -1.76 10.29
C TYR A 104 14.54 -1.77 11.82
N GLY A 105 14.03 -0.69 12.39
CA GLY A 105 13.65 -0.65 13.80
C GLY A 105 12.45 -1.55 14.09
N GLN A 106 11.94 -1.46 15.31
CA GLN A 106 10.77 -2.22 15.71
C GLN A 106 9.55 -1.81 14.87
N PHE A 107 8.87 -2.78 14.29
CA PHE A 107 7.60 -2.56 13.60
C PHE A 107 6.52 -2.11 14.57
N THR A 108 5.66 -1.22 14.11
CA THR A 108 4.43 -0.82 14.82
C THR A 108 3.23 -1.54 14.18
N PRO A 109 2.90 -2.77 14.61
CA PRO A 109 1.75 -3.49 14.08
C PRO A 109 0.44 -2.88 14.60
N LEU A 110 -0.65 -3.14 13.89
CA LEU A 110 -1.98 -2.85 14.41
C LEU A 110 -2.39 -3.84 15.51
N LYS A 111 -3.25 -3.40 16.44
CA LYS A 111 -3.80 -4.24 17.53
C LYS A 111 -4.64 -5.42 17.04
N SER A 112 -5.14 -5.35 15.81
CA SER A 112 -5.91 -6.41 15.18
C SER A 112 -5.85 -6.31 13.66
N ASP A 113 -6.20 -7.39 12.96
CA ASP A 113 -6.29 -7.45 11.49
C ASP A 113 -7.14 -6.30 10.93
N ILE A 114 -6.61 -5.54 9.95
CA ILE A 114 -7.27 -4.35 9.41
C ILE A 114 -8.60 -4.69 8.71
N MET A 115 -8.71 -5.87 8.12
CA MET A 115 -9.93 -6.34 7.46
C MET A 115 -11.00 -6.76 8.49
N GLY A 116 -10.62 -6.98 9.76
CA GLY A 116 -11.55 -7.41 10.80
C GLY A 116 -12.38 -8.63 10.36
N PRO A 117 -13.72 -8.62 10.49
CA PRO A 117 -14.56 -9.73 10.05
C PRO A 117 -14.58 -9.90 8.51
N PHE A 118 -14.23 -8.88 7.72
CA PHE A 118 -14.22 -9.00 6.25
C PHE A 118 -13.18 -10.01 5.73
N ARG A 119 -12.16 -10.33 6.53
CA ARG A 119 -11.17 -11.37 6.18
C ARG A 119 -11.79 -12.76 5.97
N PHE A 120 -12.99 -13.00 6.49
CA PHE A 120 -13.72 -14.25 6.37
C PHE A 120 -14.77 -14.23 5.25
N LEU A 121 -14.97 -13.09 4.58
CA LEU A 121 -15.95 -12.98 3.51
C LEU A 121 -15.42 -13.69 2.24
N PRO A 122 -16.14 -14.69 1.71
CA PRO A 122 -15.77 -15.32 0.46
C PRO A 122 -15.97 -14.32 -0.70
N GLY A 123 -15.12 -14.41 -1.72
CA GLY A 123 -15.27 -13.59 -2.93
C GLY A 123 -14.72 -12.17 -2.84
N MET A 124 -14.03 -11.82 -1.74
CA MET A 124 -13.29 -10.55 -1.67
C MET A 124 -12.22 -10.50 -2.78
N GLU A 125 -12.29 -9.47 -3.63
CA GLU A 125 -11.37 -9.32 -4.77
C GLU A 125 -9.95 -9.00 -4.32
N CYS A 126 -9.82 -8.12 -3.32
CA CYS A 126 -8.57 -7.72 -2.68
C CYS A 126 -8.73 -7.66 -1.16
N SER A 127 -7.82 -8.30 -0.43
CA SER A 127 -7.71 -8.24 1.02
C SER A 127 -6.44 -7.51 1.41
N HIS A 128 -6.60 -6.46 2.22
CA HIS A 128 -5.49 -5.67 2.76
C HIS A 128 -4.94 -6.27 4.06
N GLY A 129 -3.70 -5.94 4.37
CA GLY A 129 -3.04 -6.26 5.63
C GLY A 129 -1.98 -5.21 5.95
N VAL A 130 -1.94 -4.72 7.18
CA VAL A 130 -0.87 -3.81 7.62
C VAL A 130 0.15 -4.59 8.43
N ILE A 131 1.40 -4.60 7.97
CA ILE A 131 2.53 -5.25 8.67
C ILE A 131 3.18 -4.28 9.65
N SER A 132 3.34 -3.01 9.24
CA SER A 132 3.89 -1.96 10.08
C SER A 132 3.31 -0.60 9.70
N MET A 133 2.63 0.06 10.64
CA MET A 133 2.25 1.47 10.54
C MET A 133 3.46 2.40 10.56
N GLY A 134 4.59 1.98 11.13
CA GLY A 134 5.79 2.82 11.17
C GLY A 134 6.95 2.06 11.81
N HIS A 135 8.16 2.29 11.30
CA HIS A 135 9.42 1.85 11.90
C HIS A 135 10.56 2.77 11.48
N SER A 136 11.61 2.85 12.29
CA SER A 136 12.81 3.62 11.94
C SER A 136 13.65 2.89 10.91
N LEU A 137 14.41 3.67 10.15
CA LEU A 137 15.32 3.19 9.12
C LEU A 137 16.77 3.57 9.45
N GLU A 138 17.69 2.68 9.09
CA GLU A 138 19.13 2.89 9.23
C GLU A 138 19.87 2.26 8.04
N GLY A 139 20.73 3.02 7.39
CA GLY A 139 21.52 2.56 6.24
C GLY A 139 21.18 3.28 4.94
N THR A 140 21.78 2.79 3.86
CA THR A 140 21.77 3.48 2.56
C THR A 140 21.51 2.53 1.42
N LEU A 141 20.84 3.02 0.40
CA LEU A 141 20.69 2.36 -0.90
C LEU A 141 21.40 3.18 -1.98
N ALA A 142 21.88 2.52 -3.03
CA ALA A 142 22.35 3.16 -4.24
C ALA A 142 21.36 2.82 -5.36
N LEU A 143 20.70 3.86 -5.90
CA LEU A 143 19.78 3.75 -7.03
C LEU A 143 20.42 4.44 -8.24
N ASN A 144 20.73 3.67 -9.29
CA ASN A 144 21.42 4.15 -10.50
C ASN A 144 22.67 4.97 -10.18
N GLY A 145 23.47 4.50 -9.22
CA GLY A 145 24.68 5.17 -8.73
C GLY A 145 24.43 6.35 -7.77
N LYS A 146 23.20 6.85 -7.64
CA LYS A 146 22.84 7.87 -6.65
C LYS A 146 22.65 7.23 -5.28
N LYS A 147 23.43 7.69 -4.30
CA LYS A 147 23.28 7.26 -2.90
C LYS A 147 22.07 7.95 -2.26
N LEU A 148 21.21 7.15 -1.64
CA LEU A 148 20.06 7.56 -0.83
C LEU A 148 20.33 7.12 0.61
N ASP A 149 20.34 8.07 1.55
CA ASP A 149 20.51 7.80 2.97
C ASP A 149 19.14 7.78 3.66
N PHE A 150 18.78 6.63 4.22
CA PHE A 150 17.52 6.46 4.93
C PHE A 150 17.72 6.51 6.46
N SER A 151 18.93 6.78 6.93
CA SER A 151 19.23 6.79 8.36
C SER A 151 18.46 7.90 9.08
N GLY A 152 17.69 7.54 10.10
CA GLY A 152 16.75 8.46 10.76
C GLY A 152 15.47 8.74 9.98
N GLY A 153 15.27 8.06 8.84
CA GLY A 153 14.04 8.03 8.07
C GLY A 153 12.98 7.09 8.66
N THR A 154 11.84 7.00 7.97
CA THR A 154 10.68 6.20 8.41
C THR A 154 10.22 5.24 7.32
N GLY A 155 9.81 4.03 7.71
CA GLY A 155 9.24 3.04 6.82
C GLY A 155 7.80 2.65 7.16
N TYR A 156 7.05 2.27 6.13
CA TYR A 156 5.68 1.74 6.18
C TYR A 156 5.60 0.43 5.40
N ILE A 157 4.82 -0.56 5.89
CA ILE A 157 4.63 -1.83 5.19
C ILE A 157 3.18 -2.30 5.28
N GLU A 158 2.59 -2.56 4.12
CA GLU A 158 1.31 -3.25 3.96
C GLU A 158 1.41 -4.39 2.93
N THR A 159 0.35 -5.18 2.83
CA THR A 159 0.24 -6.29 1.90
C THR A 159 -1.17 -6.40 1.35
N ASP A 160 -1.24 -6.62 0.05
CA ASP A 160 -2.48 -6.81 -0.68
C ASP A 160 -2.47 -8.17 -1.34
N ARG A 161 -3.59 -8.87 -1.26
CA ARG A 161 -3.75 -10.19 -1.86
C ARG A 161 -5.15 -10.44 -2.34
N GLY A 162 -5.29 -11.25 -3.38
CA GLY A 162 -6.60 -11.61 -3.89
C GLY A 162 -6.54 -12.01 -5.35
N ARG A 163 -7.57 -11.65 -6.10
CA ARG A 163 -7.69 -11.95 -7.54
C ARG A 163 -7.47 -10.72 -8.41
N SER A 164 -8.03 -9.59 -8.01
CA SER A 164 -7.99 -8.34 -8.77
C SER A 164 -8.06 -7.16 -7.80
N PHE A 165 -7.57 -6.01 -8.25
CA PHE A 165 -7.90 -4.76 -7.57
C PHE A 165 -9.37 -4.35 -7.81
N PRO A 166 -9.98 -3.61 -6.87
CA PRO A 166 -11.36 -3.14 -7.02
C PRO A 166 -11.54 -2.25 -8.26
N SER A 167 -12.75 -2.25 -8.83
CA SER A 167 -13.08 -1.43 -10.01
C SER A 167 -12.93 0.08 -9.74
N ALA A 168 -13.17 0.51 -8.50
CA ALA A 168 -12.93 1.88 -8.07
C ALA A 168 -12.44 1.90 -6.62
N TYR A 169 -11.34 2.61 -6.38
CA TYR A 169 -10.74 2.73 -5.06
C TYR A 169 -9.97 4.03 -4.87
N LEU A 170 -9.77 4.40 -3.60
CA LEU A 170 -8.86 5.43 -3.14
C LEU A 170 -8.01 4.83 -2.03
N TRP A 171 -6.70 5.02 -2.11
CA TRP A 171 -5.78 4.66 -1.04
C TRP A 171 -4.87 5.84 -0.72
N THR A 172 -4.63 6.07 0.56
CA THR A 172 -3.65 7.07 1.00
C THR A 172 -2.97 6.66 2.29
N GLN A 173 -1.69 6.98 2.38
CA GLN A 173 -0.82 6.63 3.49
C GLN A 173 0.13 7.78 3.80
N CYS A 174 0.31 8.11 5.08
CA CYS A 174 1.23 9.15 5.49
C CYS A 174 1.78 8.90 6.89
N ILE A 175 3.03 9.31 7.13
CA ILE A 175 3.67 9.30 8.44
C ILE A 175 4.38 10.63 8.65
N TRP A 176 4.19 11.23 9.82
CA TRP A 176 4.97 12.37 10.30
C TRP A 176 5.25 12.21 11.79
N GLN A 177 6.32 12.86 12.27
CA GLN A 177 6.76 12.74 13.67
C GLN A 177 6.61 14.04 14.47
N GLU A 178 6.42 15.18 13.81
CA GLU A 178 6.36 16.50 14.44
C GLU A 178 5.17 17.29 13.86
N PRO A 179 4.46 18.10 14.67
CA PRO A 179 4.65 18.31 16.13
C PRO A 179 4.14 17.14 17.00
N GLN A 180 3.54 16.13 16.37
CA GLN A 180 3.04 14.92 17.02
C GLN A 180 3.31 13.72 16.10
N SER A 181 3.44 12.53 16.70
CA SER A 181 3.73 11.32 15.96
C SER A 181 2.44 10.73 15.41
N VAL A 182 2.28 10.75 14.09
CA VAL A 182 1.11 10.17 13.43
C VAL A 182 1.53 9.27 12.27
N SER A 183 0.93 8.09 12.23
CA SER A 183 0.89 7.25 11.04
C SER A 183 -0.54 6.96 10.69
N LEU A 184 -0.92 7.16 9.44
CA LEU A 184 -2.26 6.85 8.96
C LEU A 184 -2.23 6.08 7.65
N MET A 185 -3.27 5.28 7.48
CA MET A 185 -3.68 4.71 6.21
C MET A 185 -5.19 4.84 6.09
N LEU A 186 -5.67 5.10 4.87
CA LEU A 186 -7.08 5.07 4.49
C LEU A 186 -7.19 4.32 3.16
N SER A 187 -8.05 3.31 3.11
CA SER A 187 -8.47 2.64 1.89
C SER A 187 -9.99 2.66 1.78
N ILE A 188 -10.48 3.09 0.62
CA ILE A 188 -11.89 3.10 0.24
C ILE A 188 -11.99 2.32 -1.05
N ALA A 189 -12.92 1.37 -1.14
CA ALA A 189 -13.08 0.54 -2.32
C ALA A 189 -14.53 0.21 -2.58
N THR A 190 -14.89 0.11 -3.87
CA THR A 190 -16.15 -0.50 -4.29
C THR A 190 -15.98 -2.02 -4.30
N ILE A 191 -16.71 -2.71 -3.43
CA ILE A 191 -16.62 -4.16 -3.26
C ILE A 191 -17.86 -4.81 -3.89
N PRO A 192 -17.69 -5.78 -4.81
CA PRO A 192 -18.81 -6.48 -5.41
C PRO A 192 -19.53 -7.35 -4.39
N MET A 193 -20.86 -7.40 -4.48
CA MET A 193 -21.71 -8.31 -3.72
C MET A 193 -22.41 -9.28 -4.67
N ALA A 194 -23.01 -10.35 -4.12
CA ALA A 194 -23.84 -11.26 -4.91
C ALA A 194 -24.99 -10.51 -5.64
N VAL A 195 -25.47 -9.41 -5.07
CA VAL A 195 -26.40 -8.48 -5.70
C VAL A 195 -25.86 -7.07 -5.49
N GLY A 196 -25.42 -6.43 -6.58
CA GLY A 196 -24.90 -5.05 -6.56
C GLY A 196 -23.47 -4.93 -6.05
N ASN A 197 -23.15 -3.78 -5.46
CA ASN A 197 -21.86 -3.48 -4.84
C ASN A 197 -22.09 -2.60 -3.61
N PHE A 198 -21.08 -2.49 -2.76
CA PHE A 198 -21.06 -1.50 -1.68
C PHE A 198 -19.70 -0.80 -1.62
N THR A 199 -19.69 0.46 -1.24
CA THR A 199 -18.45 1.19 -0.93
C THR A 199 -18.06 0.90 0.52
N GLY A 200 -16.96 0.19 0.71
CA GLY A 200 -16.34 -0.06 2.00
C GLY A 200 -15.17 0.88 2.27
N CYS A 201 -14.86 1.10 3.54
CA CYS A 201 -13.63 1.75 3.97
C CYS A 201 -12.97 1.02 5.14
N ILE A 202 -11.65 1.08 5.16
CA ILE A 202 -10.79 0.71 6.28
C ILE A 202 -9.80 1.84 6.50
N CYS A 203 -9.64 2.24 7.76
CA CYS A 203 -8.73 3.29 8.15
C CYS A 203 -8.12 2.96 9.52
N ALA A 204 -6.81 3.13 9.60
CA ALA A 204 -6.08 3.09 10.85
C ALA A 204 -5.27 4.36 11.00
N ILE A 205 -5.34 4.96 12.19
CA ILE A 205 -4.53 6.11 12.58
C ILE A 205 -3.85 5.76 13.89
N VAL A 206 -2.53 5.77 13.93
CA VAL A 206 -1.74 5.68 15.16
C VAL A 206 -1.23 7.08 15.46
N CYS A 207 -1.80 7.73 16.48
CA CYS A 207 -1.43 9.08 16.91
C CYS A 207 -0.90 9.00 18.34
N ASP A 208 0.36 9.36 18.55
CA ASP A 208 1.08 9.30 19.83
C ASP A 208 0.88 7.95 20.57
N GLY A 209 1.03 6.85 19.83
CA GLY A 209 0.86 5.49 20.33
C GLY A 209 -0.59 5.02 20.50
N ARG A 210 -1.59 5.89 20.27
CA ARG A 210 -3.01 5.52 20.30
C ARG A 210 -3.51 5.16 18.90
N GLU A 211 -3.93 3.91 18.75
CA GLU A 211 -4.64 3.44 17.56
C GLU A 211 -6.12 3.85 17.56
N TYR A 212 -6.55 4.53 16.51
CA TYR A 212 -7.92 4.76 16.10
C TYR A 212 -8.23 3.91 14.88
N ARG A 213 -9.42 3.31 14.85
CA ARG A 213 -9.87 2.49 13.74
C ARG A 213 -11.26 2.88 13.29
N LEU A 214 -11.35 3.33 12.06
CA LEU A 214 -12.59 3.64 11.37
C LEU A 214 -12.75 2.63 10.24
N ALA A 215 -13.77 1.78 10.32
CA ALA A 215 -13.99 0.77 9.30
C ALA A 215 -15.49 0.52 9.10
N THR A 216 -15.91 0.20 7.88
CA THR A 216 -17.34 -0.06 7.59
C THR A 216 -17.91 -1.16 8.47
N TYR A 217 -17.13 -2.21 8.77
CA TYR A 217 -17.55 -3.28 9.69
C TYR A 217 -17.67 -2.84 11.17
N ARG A 218 -17.23 -1.63 11.51
CA ARG A 218 -17.43 -0.96 12.82
C ARG A 218 -18.44 0.20 12.74
N GLY A 219 -19.17 0.30 11.64
CA GLY A 219 -20.17 1.35 11.42
C GLY A 219 -19.61 2.66 10.85
N ALA A 220 -18.37 2.68 10.34
CA ALA A 220 -17.88 3.83 9.60
C ALA A 220 -18.64 3.99 8.27
N ARG A 221 -18.85 5.23 7.87
CA ARG A 221 -19.49 5.63 6.62
C ARG A 221 -18.53 6.48 5.83
N VAL A 222 -18.50 6.28 4.52
CA VAL A 222 -17.85 7.19 3.58
C VAL A 222 -18.87 8.29 3.28
N GLU A 223 -18.57 9.52 3.71
CA GLU A 223 -19.46 10.66 3.47
C GLU A 223 -19.21 11.23 2.08
N GLN A 224 -17.94 11.33 1.68
CA GLN A 224 -17.51 11.78 0.36
C GLN A 224 -16.22 11.06 -0.03
N TRP A 225 -16.02 10.79 -1.32
CA TRP A 225 -14.73 10.40 -1.88
C TRP A 225 -14.70 10.65 -3.38
N SER A 226 -13.56 11.08 -3.90
CA SER A 226 -13.28 11.33 -5.32
C SER A 226 -11.77 11.32 -5.56
N GLU A 227 -11.33 11.67 -6.76
CA GLU A 227 -9.91 11.87 -7.07
C GLU A 227 -9.25 12.96 -6.20
N ASN A 228 -10.04 13.88 -5.63
CA ASN A 228 -9.55 14.98 -4.80
C ASN A 228 -9.44 14.62 -3.31
N GLY A 229 -9.77 13.39 -2.92
CA GLY A 229 -9.69 12.96 -1.52
C GLY A 229 -10.96 12.30 -1.00
N ALA A 230 -11.08 12.21 0.33
CA ALA A 230 -12.19 11.55 0.99
C ALA A 230 -12.50 12.08 2.40
N GLU A 231 -13.75 11.91 2.80
CA GLU A 231 -14.24 12.13 4.16
C GLU A 231 -14.95 10.86 4.67
N ILE A 232 -14.52 10.38 5.84
CA ILE A 232 -15.14 9.24 6.52
C ILE A 232 -15.54 9.59 7.95
N ARG A 233 -16.63 8.99 8.44
CA ARG A 233 -17.15 9.19 9.79
C ARG A 233 -17.48 7.89 10.49
N GLN A 234 -17.14 7.76 11.77
CA GLN A 234 -17.56 6.67 12.64
C GLN A 234 -17.95 7.21 14.01
N GLY A 235 -19.26 7.37 14.24
CA GLY A 235 -19.77 8.01 15.45
C GLY A 235 -19.23 9.43 15.59
N LYS A 236 -18.51 9.71 16.69
CA LYS A 236 -17.89 11.02 16.93
C LYS A 236 -16.59 11.27 16.15
N TYR A 237 -16.01 10.24 15.55
CA TYR A 237 -14.75 10.38 14.81
C TYR A 237 -15.02 10.75 13.36
N ARG A 238 -14.30 11.75 12.84
CA ARG A 238 -14.32 12.17 11.44
C ARG A 238 -12.88 12.28 10.96
N LEU A 239 -12.58 11.73 9.79
CA LEU A 239 -11.30 11.91 9.10
C LEU A 239 -11.58 12.52 7.73
N GLU A 240 -10.83 13.54 7.36
CA GLU A 240 -10.78 14.12 6.03
C GLU A 240 -9.35 14.03 5.49
N ALA A 241 -9.23 13.59 4.25
CA ALA A 241 -7.99 13.57 3.47
C ALA A 241 -8.26 14.34 2.18
N GLU A 242 -7.60 15.47 1.99
CA GLU A 242 -7.77 16.38 0.86
C GLU A 242 -6.48 16.40 0.02
N LEU A 243 -6.56 15.96 -1.23
CA LEU A 243 -5.44 16.03 -2.16
C LEU A 243 -5.28 17.47 -2.66
N LEU A 244 -4.08 18.03 -2.49
CA LEU A 244 -3.76 19.40 -2.92
C LEU A 244 -2.90 19.40 -4.18
N GLU A 245 -1.89 18.54 -4.25
CA GLU A 245 -0.98 18.41 -5.39
C GLU A 245 -0.56 16.94 -5.53
N GLU A 246 -0.42 16.45 -6.77
CA GLU A 246 -0.03 15.06 -7.06
C GLU A 246 1.08 14.98 -8.11
N HIS A 247 1.87 13.91 -8.01
CA HIS A 247 2.93 13.56 -8.95
C HIS A 247 2.77 12.08 -9.33
N LYS A 248 2.01 11.84 -10.40
CA LYS A 248 1.60 10.49 -10.80
C LYS A 248 2.74 9.76 -11.51
N CYS A 249 3.16 8.62 -10.96
CA CYS A 249 3.97 7.62 -11.64
C CYS A 249 3.11 6.42 -12.04
N PRO A 250 3.35 5.81 -13.22
CA PRO A 250 2.65 4.60 -13.60
C PRO A 250 3.05 3.44 -12.69
N LEU A 251 2.05 2.69 -12.24
CA LEU A 251 2.20 1.52 -11.38
C LEU A 251 1.41 0.36 -11.99
N HIS A 252 2.00 -0.83 -12.05
CA HIS A 252 1.28 -2.01 -12.53
C HIS A 252 0.35 -2.54 -11.43
N ALA A 253 -0.88 -2.88 -11.79
CA ALA A 253 -1.93 -3.38 -10.90
C ALA A 253 -2.52 -4.71 -11.39
N PRO A 254 -2.94 -5.59 -10.47
CA PRO A 254 -3.45 -6.90 -10.82
C PRO A 254 -4.89 -6.84 -11.36
N VAL A 255 -5.08 -7.48 -12.52
CA VAL A 255 -6.35 -7.86 -13.11
C VAL A 255 -6.29 -9.36 -13.32
N GLU A 256 -7.11 -10.09 -12.57
CA GLU A 256 -7.22 -11.55 -12.68
C GLU A 256 -5.86 -12.24 -12.52
N GLY A 257 -5.18 -11.92 -11.43
CA GLY A 257 -3.87 -12.49 -11.07
C GLY A 257 -2.70 -12.07 -11.96
N ASN A 258 -2.94 -11.34 -13.06
CA ASN A 258 -1.90 -10.79 -13.93
C ASN A 258 -1.77 -9.28 -13.73
N MET A 259 -0.57 -8.73 -13.90
CA MET A 259 -0.30 -7.30 -13.77
C MET A 259 -0.66 -6.54 -15.06
N GLY A 260 -1.91 -6.66 -15.47
CA GLY A 260 -2.42 -6.22 -16.77
C GLY A 260 -3.01 -4.81 -16.81
N ARG A 261 -3.12 -4.12 -15.67
CA ARG A 261 -3.64 -2.74 -15.59
C ARG A 261 -2.52 -1.80 -15.17
N THR A 262 -2.52 -0.58 -15.71
CA THR A 262 -1.71 0.52 -15.19
C THR A 262 -2.61 1.45 -14.38
N ILE A 263 -2.27 1.61 -13.11
CA ILE A 263 -2.81 2.65 -12.22
C ILE A 263 -1.76 3.75 -12.08
N HIS A 264 -2.14 4.88 -11.48
CA HIS A 264 -1.21 5.97 -11.22
C HIS A 264 -1.12 6.18 -9.72
N GLU A 265 0.08 6.03 -9.18
CA GLU A 265 0.40 6.30 -7.78
C GLU A 265 1.21 7.59 -7.69
N SER A 266 0.88 8.42 -6.70
CA SER A 266 1.78 9.45 -6.22
C SER A 266 2.44 8.98 -4.93
N LEU A 267 3.71 8.61 -5.01
CA LEU A 267 4.52 8.22 -3.85
C LEU A 267 4.68 9.38 -2.85
N CYS A 268 4.79 10.60 -3.40
CA CYS A 268 4.89 11.87 -2.68
C CYS A 268 3.88 12.87 -3.25
N ALA A 269 2.65 12.82 -2.74
CA ALA A 269 1.60 13.79 -2.96
C ALA A 269 1.53 14.77 -1.79
N LYS A 270 1.01 15.98 -2.08
CA LYS A 270 0.65 16.96 -1.07
C LYS A 270 -0.78 16.72 -0.62
N VAL A 271 -0.96 16.22 0.59
CA VAL A 271 -2.28 15.88 1.14
C VAL A 271 -2.46 16.58 2.48
N ARG A 272 -3.65 17.17 2.69
CA ARG A 272 -4.07 17.71 3.98
C ARG A 272 -4.96 16.69 4.69
N TYR A 273 -4.55 16.31 5.90
CA TYR A 273 -5.32 15.45 6.78
C TYR A 273 -5.89 16.24 7.94
N ARG A 274 -7.16 16.01 8.25
CA ARG A 274 -7.82 16.57 9.42
C ARG A 274 -8.60 15.47 10.14
N PHE A 275 -8.37 15.31 11.44
CA PHE A 275 -9.01 14.26 12.24
C PHE A 275 -9.68 14.85 13.48
N TRP A 276 -10.95 14.54 13.70
CA TRP A 276 -11.76 15.08 14.78
C TRP A 276 -12.32 14.00 15.71
N CYS A 277 -12.60 14.40 16.95
CA CYS A 277 -13.39 13.66 17.93
C CYS A 277 -14.49 14.58 18.48
N GLY A 278 -15.70 14.48 17.93
CA GLY A 278 -16.76 15.47 18.16
C GLY A 278 -16.39 16.79 17.50
N GLU A 279 -16.41 17.87 18.26
CA GLU A 279 -16.00 19.20 17.80
C GLU A 279 -14.49 19.44 17.97
N THR A 280 -13.79 18.59 18.70
CA THR A 280 -12.35 18.72 18.94
C THR A 280 -11.56 18.21 17.75
N LEU A 281 -10.79 19.10 17.12
CA LEU A 281 -9.75 18.74 16.15
C LEU A 281 -8.59 18.08 16.89
N LEU A 282 -8.36 16.80 16.63
CA LEU A 282 -7.24 16.05 17.20
C LEU A 282 -5.94 16.39 16.48
N PHE A 283 -5.98 16.57 15.16
CA PHE A 283 -4.88 17.14 14.39
C PHE A 283 -5.33 17.66 13.03
N GLU A 284 -4.55 18.60 12.52
CA GLU A 284 -4.51 19.02 11.12
C GLU A 284 -3.06 19.05 10.67
N HIS A 285 -2.76 18.38 9.55
CA HIS A 285 -1.41 18.31 9.01
C HIS A 285 -1.46 18.31 7.48
N THR A 286 -0.60 19.10 6.85
CA THR A 286 -0.39 19.05 5.40
C THR A 286 1.00 18.49 5.15
N ASP A 287 1.06 17.31 4.52
CA ASP A 287 2.33 16.64 4.21
C ASP A 287 2.56 16.62 2.71
N CYS A 288 3.81 16.75 2.28
CA CYS A 288 4.23 16.68 0.86
C CYS A 288 4.69 15.28 0.44
N HIS A 289 4.71 14.32 1.36
CA HIS A 289 5.24 12.98 1.16
C HIS A 289 4.18 11.90 1.46
N ALA A 290 2.90 12.25 1.38
CA ALA A 290 1.82 11.27 1.48
C ALA A 290 1.81 10.39 0.22
N SER A 291 1.63 9.09 0.37
CA SER A 291 1.24 8.28 -0.78
C SER A 291 -0.24 8.47 -1.05
N PHE A 292 -0.61 8.56 -2.33
CA PHE A 292 -1.99 8.72 -2.76
C PHE A 292 -2.23 7.99 -4.08
N GLU A 293 -3.33 7.23 -4.11
CA GLU A 293 -3.83 6.54 -5.30
C GLU A 293 -5.33 6.74 -5.43
N TYR A 294 -5.77 7.00 -6.65
CA TYR A 294 -7.18 6.98 -7.01
C TYR A 294 -7.33 6.31 -8.37
N ALA A 295 -8.29 5.40 -8.47
CA ALA A 295 -8.64 4.78 -9.74
C ALA A 295 -10.14 4.51 -9.81
N ASP A 296 -10.76 4.77 -10.96
CA ASP A 296 -12.19 4.53 -11.19
C ASP A 296 -12.45 4.03 -12.62
N GLU A 297 -12.66 2.73 -12.77
CA GLU A 297 -12.98 2.10 -14.06
C GLU A 297 -14.47 2.17 -14.41
N ARG A 298 -15.34 2.61 -13.48
CA ARG A 298 -16.78 2.73 -13.75
C ARG A 298 -17.06 3.75 -14.86
N ASN A 299 -16.15 4.72 -15.01
CA ASN A 299 -16.25 5.76 -16.03
C ASN A 299 -15.84 5.29 -17.45
N HIS A 300 -15.18 4.13 -17.59
CA HIS A 300 -14.76 3.62 -18.91
C HIS A 300 -15.83 2.84 -19.68
N HIS A 301 -16.99 2.56 -19.08
CA HIS A 301 -18.12 1.94 -19.80
C HIS A 301 -18.99 2.95 -20.58
N GLY A 302 -18.60 4.23 -20.64
CA GLY A 302 -19.30 5.30 -21.37
C GLY A 302 -18.70 5.69 -22.72
N GLN A 303 -17.57 5.11 -23.13
CA GLN A 303 -16.96 5.38 -24.44
C GLN A 303 -16.62 4.08 -25.18
N SER A 304 -17.64 3.47 -25.77
CA SER A 304 -17.47 2.57 -26.90
C SER A 304 -18.52 2.91 -27.95
N THR A 305 -18.09 2.98 -29.20
CA THR A 305 -18.83 3.22 -30.46
C THR A 305 -19.29 4.65 -30.81
N ALA A 306 -18.32 5.45 -31.27
CA ALA A 306 -18.32 6.16 -32.57
C ALA A 306 -16.87 6.67 -32.73
N ILE A 307 -16.04 6.21 -33.67
CA ILE A 307 -16.14 6.19 -35.13
C ILE A 307 -15.34 4.99 -35.65
#